data_AF-F0YQA4-F1
#
_entry.id   AF-F0YQA4-F1
#
_cell.length_a   1.000
_cell.length_b   1.000
_cell.length_c   1.000
_cell.angle_alpha   90.00
_cell.angle_beta   90.00
_cell.angle_gamma   90.00
#
_symmetry.space_group_name_H-M   'P 1'
#
loop_
_entity.id
_entity.type
_entity.pdbx_description
1 polymer ?
#
loop_
_entity_poly.entity_id
_entity_poly.type
_entity_poly.pdbx_seq_one_letter_code
_entity_poly.pdbx_strand_id
1 'polypeptide(L)'
;MVIMDRRPSGKAAVLSFPETERLSSANLMAVPMYLQHGFTSICTASALAETGALRYMMEHERWSLRSLCEGLKLQPGYTKSCVHLLVSLDLLVDEGGGGYRRGRDFDDFVRLPFESIEKYLSYDFAKVFDQNVNAFFAQIDLTGPKLPRVQLLLESFYLAPIVIYLRMYVQGTSEAFKTTHLRLDESSLGPSVLAIFQGLGWCADNTSKLTYMGMYVLSTALNAGVPISYYPMFQELPKILMGDGSIFAAQEADGHEVHVDRVLNVIASGAQHKRFFEHMCNGVFNRVFDDQPLEDQPAAVADMGCGDGRLLLTLY
;
A
#
# COMPACT_ATOMS: atom_id res chain seq x y z
N MET A 1 -0.90 -7.90 30.46
CA MET A 1 -0.20 -9.21 30.46
C MET A 1 0.38 -9.42 29.07
N VAL A 2 1.67 -9.14 28.87
CA VAL A 2 2.35 -9.39 27.59
C VAL A 2 2.72 -10.87 27.56
N ILE A 3 1.90 -11.68 26.88
CA ILE A 3 2.31 -13.02 26.50
C ILE A 3 3.11 -12.85 25.21
N MET A 4 4.44 -12.76 25.34
CA MET A 4 5.33 -13.00 24.21
C MET A 4 5.34 -14.51 23.95
N ASP A 5 4.43 -14.95 23.09
CA ASP A 5 4.47 -16.30 22.56
C ASP A 5 5.52 -16.36 21.46
N ARG A 6 6.62 -17.08 21.70
CA ARG A 6 7.62 -17.39 20.70
C ARG A 6 6.97 -18.34 19.70
N ARG A 7 6.53 -17.83 18.55
CA ARG A 7 6.07 -18.69 17.45
C ARG A 7 7.19 -19.67 17.05
N PRO A 8 6.87 -20.94 16.78
CA PRO A 8 7.80 -21.86 16.16
C PRO A 8 8.16 -21.38 14.76
N SER A 9 9.33 -21.77 14.27
CA SER A 9 9.82 -21.61 12.90
C SER A 9 8.89 -22.27 11.89
N GLY A 10 7.76 -21.63 11.61
CA GLY A 10 6.87 -21.93 10.49
C GLY A 10 7.31 -21.11 9.29
N LYS A 11 7.38 -21.76 8.12
CA LYS A 11 7.57 -21.09 6.83
C LYS A 11 6.73 -19.82 6.80
N ALA A 12 7.37 -18.68 6.48
CA ALA A 12 6.66 -17.43 6.24
C ALA A 12 5.49 -17.72 5.30
N ALA A 13 4.33 -17.11 5.57
CA ALA A 13 3.23 -17.14 4.62
C ALA A 13 3.77 -16.64 3.28
N VAL A 14 3.92 -17.55 2.33
CA VAL A 14 4.45 -17.24 0.99
C VAL A 14 3.37 -16.39 0.34
N LEU A 15 3.67 -15.11 0.09
CA LEU A 15 2.87 -14.29 -0.80
C LEU A 15 3.19 -14.77 -2.22
N SER A 16 2.64 -15.93 -2.60
CA SER A 16 2.85 -16.46 -3.94
C SER A 16 2.37 -15.42 -4.94
N PHE A 17 3.17 -15.18 -5.99
CA PHE A 17 2.75 -14.34 -7.10
C PHE A 17 1.34 -14.71 -7.56
N PRO A 18 0.49 -13.72 -7.88
CA PRO A 18 -0.86 -13.98 -8.36
C PRO A 18 -0.83 -14.85 -9.62
N GLU A 19 -1.75 -15.80 -9.76
CA GLU A 19 -1.94 -16.53 -11.03
C GLU A 19 -2.38 -15.60 -12.16
N THR A 20 -2.88 -14.41 -11.82
CA THR A 20 -3.35 -13.37 -12.75
C THR A 20 -2.27 -12.34 -13.04
N GLU A 21 -1.99 -12.11 -14.31
CA GLU A 21 -0.93 -11.19 -14.77
C GLU A 21 -1.38 -9.70 -14.81
N ARG A 22 -2.67 -9.43 -14.63
CA ARG A 22 -3.31 -8.11 -14.85
C ARG A 22 -4.37 -7.82 -13.80
N LEU A 23 -4.58 -6.55 -13.45
CA LEU A 23 -5.69 -6.16 -12.56
C LEU A 23 -7.08 -6.40 -13.19
N SER A 24 -7.19 -6.30 -14.52
CA SER A 24 -8.44 -6.53 -15.24
C SER A 24 -8.93 -7.98 -15.19
N SER A 25 -8.04 -8.94 -14.92
CA SER A 25 -8.36 -10.37 -14.76
C SER A 25 -8.27 -10.85 -13.31
N ALA A 26 -7.93 -9.97 -12.38
CA ALA A 26 -7.77 -10.29 -10.97
C ALA A 26 -9.11 -10.67 -10.32
N ASN A 27 -9.05 -11.57 -9.32
CA ASN A 27 -10.17 -11.74 -8.40
C ASN A 27 -10.46 -10.39 -7.71
N LEU A 28 -11.72 -9.95 -7.82
CA LEU A 28 -12.26 -8.74 -7.21
C LEU A 28 -11.76 -8.50 -5.77
N MET A 29 -11.83 -9.54 -4.93
CA MET A 29 -11.50 -9.45 -3.51
C MET A 29 -10.00 -9.27 -3.24
N ALA A 30 -9.16 -9.59 -4.23
CA ALA A 30 -7.70 -9.49 -4.12
C ALA A 30 -7.15 -8.13 -4.59
N VAL A 31 -7.96 -7.31 -5.28
CA VAL A 31 -7.48 -6.03 -5.83
C VAL A 31 -6.89 -5.09 -4.76
N PRO A 32 -7.51 -4.85 -3.59
CA PRO A 32 -6.91 -3.99 -2.56
C PRO A 32 -5.56 -4.52 -2.06
N MET A 33 -5.40 -5.83 -1.98
CA MET A 33 -4.14 -6.48 -1.61
C MET A 33 -3.08 -6.26 -2.70
N TYR A 34 -3.44 -6.38 -3.97
CA TYR A 34 -2.51 -6.11 -5.08
C TYR A 34 -2.07 -4.66 -5.13
N LEU A 35 -2.98 -3.69 -4.91
CA LEU A 35 -2.63 -2.28 -4.78
C LEU A 35 -1.55 -2.06 -3.72
N GLN A 36 -1.72 -2.65 -2.53
CA GLN A 36 -0.74 -2.59 -1.46
C GLN A 36 0.60 -3.26 -1.84
N HIS A 37 0.55 -4.48 -2.38
CA HIS A 37 1.76 -5.23 -2.74
C HIS A 37 2.54 -4.53 -3.86
N GLY A 38 1.85 -4.11 -4.92
CA GLY A 38 2.45 -3.38 -6.03
C GLY A 38 3.14 -2.11 -5.56
N PHE A 39 2.41 -1.27 -4.81
CA PHE A 39 2.99 -0.04 -4.30
C PHE A 39 4.24 -0.28 -3.45
N THR A 40 4.13 -1.08 -2.39
CA THR A 40 5.24 -1.32 -1.45
C THR A 40 6.43 -2.03 -2.11
N SER A 41 6.18 -3.02 -2.97
CA SER A 41 7.23 -3.80 -3.66
C SER A 41 7.98 -2.96 -4.68
N ILE A 42 7.29 -2.16 -5.50
CA ILE A 42 7.91 -1.33 -6.54
C ILE A 42 8.67 -0.15 -5.92
N CYS A 43 8.13 0.49 -4.87
CA CYS A 43 8.89 1.49 -4.10
C CYS A 43 10.17 0.91 -3.51
N THR A 44 10.07 -0.30 -2.93
CA THR A 44 11.25 -1.00 -2.40
C THR A 44 12.24 -1.34 -3.51
N ALA A 45 11.76 -1.80 -4.66
CA ALA A 45 12.58 -2.10 -5.83
C ALA A 45 13.35 -0.88 -6.31
N SER A 46 12.66 0.26 -6.44
CA SER A 46 13.25 1.53 -6.86
C SER A 46 14.36 1.96 -5.91
N ALA A 47 14.14 1.89 -4.59
CA ALA A 47 15.19 2.23 -3.62
C ALA A 47 16.39 1.26 -3.65
N LEU A 48 16.14 -0.04 -3.86
CA LEU A 48 17.21 -1.03 -4.05
C LEU A 48 17.93 -0.85 -5.39
N ALA A 49 17.26 -0.33 -6.42
CA ALA A 49 17.88 -0.01 -7.71
C ALA A 49 18.82 1.19 -7.57
N GLU A 50 18.35 2.28 -6.94
CA GLU A 50 19.11 3.52 -6.74
C GLU A 50 20.37 3.30 -5.89
N THR A 51 20.29 2.44 -4.88
CA THR A 51 21.45 2.08 -4.04
C THR A 51 22.42 1.09 -4.71
N GLY A 52 22.11 0.59 -5.91
CA GLY A 52 22.89 -0.44 -6.61
C GLY A 52 22.69 -1.86 -6.06
N ALA A 53 21.82 -2.07 -5.07
CA ALA A 53 21.56 -3.36 -4.46
C ALA A 53 20.97 -4.37 -5.45
N LEU A 54 20.03 -3.97 -6.31
CA LEU A 54 19.49 -4.87 -7.34
C LEU A 54 20.57 -5.32 -8.34
N ARG A 55 21.48 -4.42 -8.73
CA ARG A 55 22.61 -4.75 -9.61
C ARG A 55 23.55 -5.75 -8.93
N TYR A 56 23.88 -5.53 -7.65
CA TYR A 56 24.69 -6.46 -6.88
C TYR A 56 24.04 -7.86 -6.84
N MET A 57 22.73 -7.94 -6.58
CA MET A 57 21.98 -9.21 -6.56
C MET A 57 21.91 -9.90 -7.93
N MET A 58 21.97 -9.14 -9.03
CA MET A 58 22.04 -9.70 -10.39
C MET A 58 23.41 -10.29 -10.71
N GLU A 59 24.48 -9.62 -10.29
CA GLU A 59 25.87 -10.00 -10.61
C GLU A 59 26.36 -11.19 -9.77
N HIS A 60 25.70 -11.48 -8.64
CA HIS A 60 26.10 -12.55 -7.72
C HIS A 60 25.06 -13.69 -7.73
N GLU A 61 25.48 -14.89 -8.15
CA GLU A 61 24.62 -16.08 -8.11
C GLU A 61 24.14 -16.40 -6.69
N ARG A 62 25.03 -16.21 -5.70
CA ARG A 62 24.77 -16.35 -4.28
C ARG A 62 25.42 -15.22 -3.49
N TRP A 63 24.72 -14.71 -2.49
CA TRP A 63 25.19 -13.63 -1.63
C TRP A 63 24.60 -13.71 -0.22
N SER A 64 25.10 -12.93 0.71
CA SER A 64 24.55 -12.81 2.07
C SER A 64 24.14 -11.37 2.36
N LEU A 65 23.21 -11.16 3.29
CA LEU A 65 22.86 -9.80 3.72
C LEU A 65 24.10 -9.02 4.18
N ARG A 66 25.03 -9.70 4.87
CA ARG A 66 26.29 -9.11 5.31
C ARG A 66 27.14 -8.61 4.14
N SER A 67 27.37 -9.47 3.14
CA SER A 67 28.22 -9.11 1.99
C SER A 67 27.61 -7.98 1.15
N LEU A 68 26.28 -7.97 0.99
CA LEU A 68 25.55 -6.89 0.33
C LEU A 68 25.72 -5.56 1.10
N CYS A 69 25.43 -5.57 2.40
CA CYS A 69 25.50 -4.37 3.23
C CYS A 69 26.93 -3.83 3.38
N GLU A 70 27.93 -4.69 3.56
CA GLU A 70 29.34 -4.26 3.64
C GLU A 70 29.83 -3.72 2.29
N GLY A 71 29.46 -4.36 1.17
CA GLY A 71 29.88 -3.96 -0.17
C GLY A 71 29.30 -2.62 -0.62
N LEU A 72 28.04 -2.33 -0.27
CA LEU A 72 27.33 -1.12 -0.67
C LEU A 72 27.17 -0.10 0.48
N LYS A 73 27.75 -0.37 1.65
CA LYS A 73 27.64 0.44 2.88
C LYS A 73 26.17 0.70 3.29
N LEU A 74 25.32 -0.32 3.17
CA LEU A 74 23.90 -0.23 3.52
C LEU A 74 23.64 -0.60 4.99
N GLN A 75 22.58 -0.03 5.56
CA GLN A 75 22.10 -0.31 6.91
C GLN A 75 21.42 -1.69 6.99
N PRO A 76 21.99 -2.66 7.73
CA PRO A 76 21.50 -4.04 7.72
C PRO A 76 20.04 -4.22 8.13
N GLY A 77 19.54 -3.41 9.08
CA GLY A 77 18.16 -3.52 9.56
C GLY A 77 17.11 -3.21 8.49
N TYR A 78 17.28 -2.07 7.79
CA TYR A 78 16.39 -1.66 6.72
C TYR A 78 16.56 -2.56 5.49
N THR A 79 17.81 -2.84 5.09
CA THR A 79 18.09 -3.72 3.94
C THR A 79 17.49 -5.10 4.15
N LYS A 80 17.55 -5.67 5.37
CA LYS A 80 16.92 -6.96 5.68
C LYS A 80 15.42 -6.96 5.41
N SER A 81 14.73 -5.88 5.76
CA SER A 81 13.28 -5.75 5.55
C SER A 81 12.94 -5.72 4.06
N CYS A 82 13.72 -4.99 3.26
CA CYS A 82 13.59 -4.98 1.80
C CYS A 82 13.86 -6.36 1.19
N VAL A 83 14.93 -7.03 1.60
CA VAL A 83 15.26 -8.40 1.14
C VAL A 83 14.16 -9.39 1.52
N HIS A 84 13.63 -9.31 2.74
CA HIS A 84 12.51 -10.16 3.19
C HIS A 84 11.25 -9.94 2.35
N LEU A 85 10.96 -8.72 1.92
CA LEU A 85 9.84 -8.46 1.00
C LEU A 85 10.06 -9.16 -0.34
N LEU A 86 11.25 -9.07 -0.92
CA LEU A 86 11.58 -9.76 -2.17
C LEU A 86 11.51 -11.29 -2.03
N VAL A 87 11.96 -11.84 -0.88
CA VAL A 87 11.79 -13.27 -0.57
C VAL A 87 10.32 -13.65 -0.48
N SER A 88 9.49 -12.82 0.17
CA SER A 88 8.06 -13.09 0.33
C SER A 88 7.32 -13.14 -1.00
N LEU A 89 7.82 -12.41 -2.00
CA LEU A 89 7.32 -12.38 -3.38
C LEU A 89 7.99 -13.43 -4.27
N ASP A 90 8.75 -14.40 -3.76
CA ASP A 90 9.50 -15.38 -4.58
C ASP A 90 10.48 -14.75 -5.61
N LEU A 91 10.82 -13.47 -5.46
CA LEU A 91 11.83 -12.77 -6.25
C LEU A 91 13.24 -13.14 -5.78
N LEU A 92 13.39 -13.47 -4.50
CA LEU A 92 14.60 -14.06 -3.93
C LEU A 92 14.26 -15.36 -3.23
N VAL A 93 15.25 -16.26 -3.12
CA VAL A 93 15.13 -17.48 -2.32
C VAL A 93 16.13 -17.40 -1.18
N ASP A 94 15.63 -17.53 0.05
CA ASP A 94 16.46 -17.76 1.24
C ASP A 94 16.89 -19.24 1.24
N GLU A 95 18.19 -19.48 1.09
CA GLU A 95 18.77 -20.84 1.07
C GLU A 95 19.05 -21.39 2.48
N GLY A 96 18.73 -20.62 3.53
CA GLY A 96 19.16 -20.91 4.89
C GLY A 96 20.62 -20.54 5.14
N GLY A 97 21.03 -20.50 6.40
CA GLY A 97 22.41 -20.12 6.77
C GLY A 97 22.80 -18.66 6.44
N GLY A 98 21.83 -17.80 6.08
CA GLY A 98 22.04 -16.40 5.74
C GLY A 98 22.40 -16.13 4.27
N GLY A 99 22.28 -17.15 3.41
CA GLY A 99 22.50 -17.06 1.96
C GLY A 99 21.21 -16.79 1.19
N TYR A 100 21.31 -15.96 0.16
CA TYR A 100 20.24 -15.65 -0.78
C TYR A 100 20.68 -15.91 -2.21
N ARG A 101 19.72 -16.29 -3.05
CA ARG A 101 19.88 -16.37 -4.51
C ARG A 101 18.66 -15.81 -5.22
N ARG A 102 18.79 -15.61 -6.53
CA ARG A 102 17.69 -15.16 -7.39
C ARG A 102 16.55 -16.19 -7.42
N GLY A 103 15.33 -15.68 -7.30
CA GLY A 103 14.09 -16.41 -7.51
C GLY A 103 13.72 -16.47 -9.00
N ARG A 104 12.53 -17.00 -9.29
CA ARG A 104 12.09 -17.25 -10.68
C ARG A 104 11.90 -15.95 -11.47
N ASP A 105 11.27 -14.96 -10.83
CA ASP A 105 10.78 -13.76 -11.51
C ASP A 105 11.69 -12.54 -11.28
N PHE A 106 12.88 -12.75 -10.70
CA PHE A 106 13.84 -11.69 -10.40
C PHE A 106 14.36 -10.97 -11.66
N ASP A 107 14.63 -11.73 -12.73
CA ASP A 107 15.21 -11.17 -13.95
C ASP A 107 14.23 -10.21 -14.68
N ASP A 108 12.92 -10.46 -14.58
CA ASP A 108 11.90 -9.52 -15.08
C ASP A 108 11.75 -8.31 -14.14
N PHE A 109 11.88 -8.53 -12.83
CA PHE A 109 11.78 -7.47 -11.82
C PHE A 109 12.89 -6.42 -11.95
N VAL A 110 14.12 -6.82 -12.26
CA VAL A 110 15.21 -5.85 -12.47
C VAL A 110 15.13 -5.08 -13.79
N ARG A 111 14.20 -5.45 -14.68
CA ARG A 111 13.92 -4.77 -15.95
C ARG A 111 12.81 -3.73 -15.84
N LEU A 112 12.29 -3.49 -14.64
CA LEU A 112 11.31 -2.45 -14.38
C LEU A 112 11.86 -1.07 -14.82
N PRO A 113 10.99 -0.16 -15.31
CA PRO A 113 11.39 1.16 -15.79
C PRO A 113 11.66 2.11 -14.61
N PHE A 114 12.75 1.90 -13.87
CA PHE A 114 13.04 2.60 -12.61
C PHE A 114 13.05 4.13 -12.75
N GLU A 115 13.56 4.69 -13.85
CA GLU A 115 13.50 6.14 -14.10
C GLU A 115 12.06 6.69 -14.14
N SER A 116 11.13 5.94 -14.73
CA SER A 116 9.71 6.32 -14.77
C SER A 116 9.03 6.13 -13.42
N ILE A 117 9.40 5.08 -12.69
CA ILE A 117 8.92 4.79 -11.33
C ILE A 117 9.36 5.88 -10.36
N GLU A 118 10.64 6.28 -10.40
CA GLU A 118 11.21 7.36 -9.58
C GLU A 118 10.53 8.70 -9.89
N LYS A 119 10.35 9.01 -11.19
CA LYS A 119 9.59 10.20 -11.59
C LYS A 119 8.16 10.16 -11.05
N TYR A 120 7.48 9.02 -11.13
CA TYR A 120 6.12 8.87 -10.57
C TYR A 120 6.10 9.03 -9.04
N LEU A 121 7.10 8.48 -8.35
CA LEU A 121 7.21 8.62 -6.89
C LEU A 121 7.53 10.05 -6.46
N SER A 122 8.18 10.86 -7.30
CA SER A 122 8.53 12.24 -6.96
C SER A 122 7.32 13.19 -6.82
N TYR A 123 6.14 12.76 -7.27
CA TYR A 123 4.93 13.57 -7.16
C TYR A 123 4.38 13.58 -5.73
N ASP A 124 3.87 14.75 -5.34
CA ASP A 124 3.04 14.90 -4.16
C ASP A 124 1.60 14.50 -4.50
N PHE A 125 1.26 13.23 -4.24
CA PHE A 125 -0.04 12.68 -4.63
C PHE A 125 -1.23 13.42 -4.00
N ALA A 126 -1.05 14.02 -2.82
CA ALA A 126 -2.08 14.84 -2.20
C ALA A 126 -2.36 16.11 -3.01
N LYS A 127 -1.31 16.76 -3.55
CA LYS A 127 -1.45 17.99 -4.36
C LYS A 127 -1.82 17.73 -5.82
N VAL A 128 -1.54 16.54 -6.36
CA VAL A 128 -1.81 16.18 -7.76
C VAL A 128 -3.29 16.36 -8.12
N PHE A 129 -4.20 16.02 -7.21
CA PHE A 129 -5.64 16.11 -7.46
C PHE A 129 -6.19 17.54 -7.38
N ASP A 130 -5.51 18.44 -6.67
CA ASP A 130 -5.91 19.85 -6.55
C ASP A 130 -5.40 20.73 -7.71
N GLN A 131 -4.33 20.31 -8.41
CA GLN A 131 -3.63 21.15 -9.38
C GLN A 131 -3.95 20.81 -10.84
N ASN A 132 -3.75 19.55 -11.27
CA ASN A 132 -4.10 19.09 -12.62
C ASN A 132 -4.01 17.55 -12.72
N VAL A 133 -5.08 16.87 -12.28
CA VAL A 133 -5.17 15.41 -12.30
C VAL A 133 -4.92 14.83 -13.71
N ASN A 134 -5.47 15.40 -14.77
CA ASN A 134 -5.30 14.87 -16.12
C ASN A 134 -3.86 14.88 -16.61
N ALA A 135 -3.12 15.98 -16.37
CA ALA A 135 -1.73 16.08 -16.80
C ALA A 135 -0.82 15.08 -16.10
N PHE A 136 -1.13 14.73 -14.84
CA PHE A 136 -0.44 13.68 -14.10
C PHE A 136 -0.74 12.30 -14.70
N PHE A 137 -2.02 11.99 -14.94
CA PHE A 137 -2.44 10.68 -15.46
C PHE A 137 -2.01 10.43 -16.91
N ALA A 138 -1.94 11.48 -17.75
CA ALA A 138 -1.48 11.37 -19.12
C ALA A 138 -0.03 10.90 -19.27
N GLN A 139 0.76 10.94 -18.18
CA GLN A 139 2.16 10.50 -18.17
C GLN A 139 2.31 9.03 -17.79
N ILE A 140 1.24 8.36 -17.38
CA ILE A 140 1.27 6.97 -16.96
C ILE A 140 1.05 6.09 -18.17
N ASP A 141 2.15 5.52 -18.68
CA ASP A 141 2.08 4.53 -19.74
C ASP A 141 1.94 3.11 -19.16
N LEU A 142 0.69 2.65 -19.01
CA LEU A 142 0.39 1.25 -18.66
C LEU A 142 0.53 0.30 -19.87
N THR A 143 0.90 0.80 -21.05
CA THR A 143 1.07 0.03 -22.30
C THR A 143 2.52 -0.38 -22.58
N GLY A 144 3.44 -0.05 -21.68
CA GLY A 144 4.86 -0.41 -21.72
C GLY A 144 5.14 -1.92 -21.81
N PRO A 145 6.42 -2.34 -21.78
CA PRO A 145 6.81 -3.74 -21.99
C PRO A 145 6.02 -4.65 -21.05
N LYS A 146 5.29 -5.61 -21.64
CA LYS A 146 4.55 -6.60 -20.86
C LYS A 146 5.55 -7.46 -20.11
N LEU A 147 5.57 -7.35 -18.78
CA LEU A 147 6.37 -8.17 -17.90
C LEU A 147 5.44 -9.15 -17.18
N PRO A 148 5.05 -10.29 -17.80
CA PRO A 148 3.85 -11.05 -17.40
C PRO A 148 3.78 -11.39 -15.91
N ARG A 149 4.94 -11.62 -15.27
CA ARG A 149 5.07 -11.99 -13.86
C ARG A 149 5.06 -10.81 -12.89
N VAL A 150 5.50 -9.61 -13.30
CA VAL A 150 5.57 -8.41 -12.44
C VAL A 150 4.64 -7.28 -12.91
N GLN A 151 3.94 -7.46 -14.03
CA GLN A 151 3.02 -6.50 -14.63
C GLN A 151 1.93 -6.09 -13.65
N LEU A 152 1.36 -7.06 -12.93
CA LEU A 152 0.35 -6.79 -11.91
C LEU A 152 0.89 -5.89 -10.80
N LEU A 153 2.14 -6.08 -10.36
CA LEU A 153 2.76 -5.22 -9.34
C LEU A 153 2.98 -3.80 -9.88
N LEU A 154 3.45 -3.67 -11.12
CA LEU A 154 3.67 -2.38 -11.77
C LEU A 154 2.34 -1.61 -12.00
N GLU A 155 1.32 -2.29 -12.51
CA GLU A 155 -0.03 -1.71 -12.66
C GLU A 155 -0.58 -1.26 -11.31
N SER A 156 -0.45 -2.12 -10.30
CA SER A 156 -0.92 -1.84 -8.95
C SER A 156 -0.19 -0.66 -8.31
N PHE A 157 1.12 -0.52 -8.56
CA PHE A 157 1.91 0.63 -8.11
C PHE A 157 1.37 1.95 -8.67
N TYR A 158 1.13 2.03 -9.97
CA TYR A 158 0.59 3.26 -10.59
C TYR A 158 -0.85 3.54 -10.16
N LEU A 159 -1.68 2.49 -10.01
CA LEU A 159 -3.10 2.66 -9.72
C LEU A 159 -3.40 2.88 -8.23
N ALA A 160 -2.50 2.47 -7.33
CA ALA A 160 -2.69 2.56 -5.89
C ALA A 160 -2.98 3.99 -5.40
N PRO A 161 -2.10 4.98 -5.61
CA PRO A 161 -2.39 6.36 -5.22
C PRO A 161 -3.62 6.91 -5.94
N ILE A 162 -3.73 6.63 -7.25
CA ILE A 162 -4.83 7.07 -8.11
C ILE A 162 -6.19 6.74 -7.50
N VAL A 163 -6.41 5.46 -7.19
CA VAL A 163 -7.72 4.98 -6.75
C VAL A 163 -8.06 5.51 -5.36
N ILE A 164 -7.05 5.64 -4.49
CA ILE A 164 -7.23 6.14 -3.12
C ILE A 164 -7.58 7.62 -3.11
N TYR A 165 -6.79 8.46 -3.77
CA TYR A 165 -7.06 9.90 -3.78
C TYR A 165 -8.31 10.22 -4.59
N LEU A 166 -8.62 9.46 -5.65
CA LEU A 166 -9.93 9.53 -6.30
C LEU A 166 -11.06 9.21 -5.31
N ARG A 167 -10.93 8.14 -4.51
CA ARG A 167 -11.91 7.82 -3.47
C ARG A 167 -12.04 8.96 -2.46
N MET A 168 -10.94 9.56 -2.00
CA MET A 168 -10.96 10.68 -1.05
C MET A 168 -11.62 11.91 -1.66
N TYR A 169 -11.28 12.26 -2.91
CA TYR A 169 -11.88 13.36 -3.64
C TYR A 169 -13.40 13.20 -3.77
N VAL A 170 -13.86 12.02 -4.20
CA VAL A 170 -15.30 11.73 -4.33
C VAL A 170 -16.01 11.75 -2.97
N GLN A 171 -15.37 11.26 -1.90
CA GLN A 171 -15.93 11.27 -0.55
C GLN A 171 -16.04 12.69 0.04
N GLY A 172 -15.12 13.59 -0.29
CA GLY A 172 -15.13 14.98 0.16
C GLY A 172 -16.10 15.88 -0.62
N THR A 173 -16.49 15.50 -1.83
CA THR A 173 -17.29 16.35 -2.75
C THR A 173 -18.75 15.93 -2.89
N SER A 174 -19.17 14.76 -2.40
CA SER A 174 -20.51 14.24 -2.70
C SER A 174 -21.13 13.35 -1.61
N GLU A 175 -22.36 13.67 -1.19
CA GLU A 175 -23.27 12.75 -0.48
C GLU A 175 -23.63 11.49 -1.32
N ALA A 176 -23.26 11.45 -2.61
CA ALA A 176 -23.68 10.43 -3.57
C ALA A 176 -22.96 9.08 -3.46
N PHE A 177 -22.00 8.90 -2.54
CA PHE A 177 -21.36 7.58 -2.32
C PHE A 177 -22.34 6.52 -1.76
N LYS A 178 -23.55 6.92 -1.37
CA LYS A 178 -24.66 6.01 -1.04
C LYS A 178 -25.40 5.47 -2.26
N THR A 179 -25.07 5.90 -3.48
CA THR A 179 -25.81 5.54 -4.70
C THR A 179 -24.99 4.63 -5.61
N THR A 180 -25.64 3.58 -6.14
CA THR A 180 -25.13 2.61 -7.13
C THR A 180 -24.95 3.22 -8.53
N HIS A 181 -24.79 4.55 -8.64
CA HIS A 181 -24.85 5.28 -9.90
C HIS A 181 -23.77 6.37 -10.02
N LEU A 182 -22.66 6.24 -9.28
CA LEU A 182 -21.53 7.17 -9.39
C LEU A 182 -21.07 7.25 -10.86
N ARG A 183 -21.22 8.45 -11.42
CA ARG A 183 -20.72 8.84 -12.73
C ARG A 183 -19.43 9.60 -12.52
N LEU A 184 -18.38 9.16 -13.20
CA LEU A 184 -17.17 9.95 -13.34
C LEU A 184 -17.49 10.99 -14.43
N ASP A 185 -17.85 12.21 -14.03
CA ASP A 185 -18.02 13.29 -15.00
C ASP A 185 -16.64 13.71 -15.52
N GLU A 186 -16.52 13.85 -16.85
CA GLU A 186 -15.29 14.30 -17.51
C GLU A 186 -14.82 15.65 -16.97
N SER A 187 -15.74 16.49 -16.49
CA SER A 187 -15.44 17.81 -15.92
C SER A 187 -14.56 17.76 -14.66
N SER A 188 -14.54 16.65 -13.91
CA SER A 188 -13.89 16.55 -12.60
C SER A 188 -12.60 15.72 -12.59
N LEU A 189 -12.51 14.71 -13.46
CA LEU A 189 -11.36 13.77 -13.50
C LEU A 189 -10.64 13.76 -14.84
N GLY A 190 -11.34 14.22 -15.89
CA GLY A 190 -10.96 14.25 -17.29
C GLY A 190 -10.52 12.93 -17.95
N PRO A 191 -10.10 13.02 -19.22
CA PRO A 191 -10.12 11.90 -20.15
C PRO A 191 -9.11 10.80 -19.82
N SER A 192 -7.97 11.12 -19.21
CA SER A 192 -6.92 10.14 -18.93
C SER A 192 -7.32 9.16 -17.83
N VAL A 193 -7.98 9.65 -16.77
CA VAL A 193 -8.52 8.81 -15.69
C VAL A 193 -9.62 7.90 -16.25
N LEU A 194 -10.52 8.47 -17.05
CA LEU A 194 -11.62 7.74 -17.66
C LEU A 194 -11.12 6.62 -18.58
N ALA A 195 -10.14 6.90 -19.44
CA ALA A 195 -9.55 5.93 -20.36
C ALA A 195 -8.90 4.75 -19.62
N ILE A 196 -8.22 5.00 -18.50
CA ILE A 196 -7.64 3.93 -17.66
C ILE A 196 -8.75 3.08 -17.05
N PHE A 197 -9.78 3.70 -16.47
CA PHE A 197 -10.88 2.97 -15.86
C PHE A 197 -11.69 2.16 -16.89
N GLN A 198 -11.88 2.67 -18.10
CA GLN A 198 -12.49 1.97 -19.23
C GLN A 198 -11.61 0.79 -19.68
N GLY A 199 -10.32 1.01 -19.87
CA GLY A 199 -9.36 -0.04 -20.24
C GLY A 199 -9.25 -1.18 -19.22
N LEU A 200 -9.52 -0.90 -17.94
CA LEU A 200 -9.59 -1.89 -16.86
C LEU A 200 -10.98 -2.54 -16.71
N GLY A 201 -12.00 -2.08 -17.45
CA GLY A 201 -13.39 -2.53 -17.29
C GLY A 201 -14.06 -2.04 -16.01
N TRP A 202 -13.49 -1.04 -15.34
CA TRP A 202 -14.01 -0.43 -14.12
C TRP A 202 -15.04 0.66 -14.40
N CYS A 203 -15.07 1.16 -15.63
CA CYS A 203 -16.06 2.12 -16.12
C CYS A 203 -16.59 1.68 -17.48
N ALA A 204 -17.88 1.91 -17.73
CA ALA A 204 -18.51 1.61 -19.01
C ALA A 204 -18.23 2.69 -20.05
N ASP A 205 -17.78 2.29 -21.24
CA ASP A 205 -17.37 3.17 -22.34
C ASP A 205 -18.45 4.19 -22.74
N ASN A 206 -19.70 3.76 -22.83
CA ASN A 206 -20.78 4.57 -23.40
C ASN A 206 -21.43 5.54 -22.40
N THR A 207 -21.20 5.39 -21.10
CA THR A 207 -21.99 6.11 -20.07
C THR A 207 -21.16 6.76 -18.97
N SER A 208 -19.85 6.52 -18.96
CA SER A 208 -18.92 6.92 -17.90
C SER A 208 -19.41 6.53 -16.49
N LYS A 209 -20.23 5.48 -16.41
CA LYS A 209 -20.71 4.90 -15.17
C LYS A 209 -19.74 3.83 -14.71
N LEU A 210 -19.42 3.83 -13.42
CA LEU A 210 -18.65 2.74 -12.85
C LEU A 210 -19.40 1.41 -13.00
N THR A 211 -18.65 0.37 -13.36
CA THR A 211 -19.13 -1.00 -13.29
C THR A 211 -19.15 -1.46 -11.83
N TYR A 212 -19.72 -2.63 -11.56
CA TYR A 212 -19.66 -3.23 -10.22
C TYR A 212 -18.21 -3.36 -9.72
N MET A 213 -17.29 -3.74 -10.63
CA MET A 213 -15.85 -3.82 -10.36
C MET A 213 -15.29 -2.45 -9.95
N GLY A 214 -15.55 -1.39 -10.73
CA GLY A 214 -15.05 -0.05 -10.40
C GLY A 214 -15.62 0.51 -9.10
N MET A 215 -16.92 0.27 -8.84
CA MET A 215 -17.55 0.64 -7.56
C MET A 215 -16.90 -0.10 -6.40
N TYR A 216 -16.66 -1.41 -6.54
CA TYR A 216 -16.04 -2.20 -5.49
C TYR A 216 -14.61 -1.71 -5.19
N VAL A 217 -13.79 -1.49 -6.22
CA VAL A 217 -12.40 -1.02 -6.06
C VAL A 217 -12.37 0.31 -5.33
N LEU A 218 -13.17 1.29 -5.75
CA LEU A 218 -13.27 2.57 -5.05
C LEU A 218 -13.86 2.40 -3.64
N SER A 219 -14.81 1.50 -3.45
CA SER A 219 -15.43 1.23 -2.14
C SER A 219 -14.42 0.72 -1.11
N THR A 220 -13.42 -0.04 -1.57
CA THR A 220 -12.43 -0.76 -0.75
C THR A 220 -11.03 -0.18 -0.80
N ALA A 221 -10.79 0.86 -1.61
CA ALA A 221 -9.49 1.47 -1.85
C ALA A 221 -8.71 1.83 -0.56
N LEU A 222 -9.42 2.35 0.45
CA LEU A 222 -8.82 2.73 1.74
C LEU A 222 -8.19 1.56 2.50
N ASN A 223 -8.52 0.30 2.15
CA ASN A 223 -7.85 -0.86 2.73
C ASN A 223 -6.35 -0.92 2.38
N ALA A 224 -5.93 -0.29 1.27
CA ALA A 224 -4.52 -0.16 0.91
C ALA A 224 -3.90 1.16 1.42
N GLY A 225 -4.70 2.05 2.03
CA GLY A 225 -4.31 3.43 2.30
C GLY A 225 -3.25 3.61 3.38
N VAL A 226 -3.22 2.76 4.41
CA VAL A 226 -2.19 2.86 5.45
C VAL A 226 -0.78 2.62 4.87
N PRO A 227 -0.48 1.51 4.17
CA PRO A 227 0.81 1.33 3.51
C PRO A 227 1.17 2.45 2.53
N ILE A 228 0.19 2.92 1.75
CA ILE A 228 0.42 3.95 0.72
C ILE A 228 0.67 5.33 1.34
N SER A 229 0.13 5.61 2.53
CA SER A 229 0.42 6.84 3.27
C SER A 229 1.90 7.01 3.61
N TYR A 230 2.69 5.94 3.65
CA TYR A 230 4.14 5.99 3.86
C TYR A 230 4.95 6.30 2.59
N TYR A 231 4.31 6.75 1.51
CA TYR A 231 5.05 7.14 0.30
C TYR A 231 6.17 8.16 0.54
N PRO A 232 6.08 9.14 1.48
CA PRO A 232 7.19 10.05 1.76
C PRO A 232 8.41 9.31 2.33
N MET A 233 8.20 8.32 3.21
CA MET A 233 9.27 7.43 3.67
C MET A 233 9.86 6.62 2.51
N PHE A 234 9.03 6.15 1.56
CA PHE A 234 9.53 5.42 0.40
C PHE A 234 10.38 6.29 -0.54
N GLN A 235 10.03 7.57 -0.72
CA GLN A 235 10.86 8.54 -1.48
C GLN A 235 12.26 8.71 -0.86
N GLU A 236 12.36 8.60 0.47
CA GLU A 236 13.61 8.73 1.22
C GLU A 236 14.26 7.38 1.57
N LEU A 237 13.66 6.26 1.15
CA LEU A 237 14.17 4.92 1.43
C LEU A 237 15.61 4.69 0.94
N PRO A 238 16.07 5.21 -0.23
CA PRO A 238 17.47 5.12 -0.62
C PRO A 238 18.42 5.72 0.44
N LYS A 239 18.06 6.89 0.99
CA LYS A 239 18.85 7.58 2.03
C LYS A 239 18.82 6.81 3.35
N ILE A 240 17.64 6.31 3.73
CA ILE A 240 17.47 5.45 4.91
C ILE A 240 18.35 4.18 4.80
N LEU A 241 18.37 3.55 3.63
CA LEU A 241 19.22 2.38 3.36
C LEU A 241 20.71 2.72 3.46
N MET A 242 21.11 3.95 3.14
CA MET A 242 22.50 4.42 3.29
C MET A 242 22.83 4.98 4.69
N GLY A 243 21.87 5.04 5.59
CA GLY A 243 22.06 5.46 6.99
C GLY A 243 21.61 6.86 7.35
N ASP A 244 21.01 7.59 6.41
CA ASP A 244 20.36 8.86 6.71
C ASP A 244 18.87 8.63 7.03
N GLY A 245 18.58 8.60 8.34
CA GLY A 245 17.22 8.48 8.88
C GLY A 245 16.60 9.81 9.28
N SER A 246 17.10 10.95 8.78
CA SER A 246 16.65 12.29 9.19
C SER A 246 15.15 12.52 9.00
N ILE A 247 14.52 11.88 8.01
CA ILE A 247 13.08 11.95 7.77
C ILE A 247 12.23 11.49 8.99
N PHE A 248 12.74 10.57 9.82
CA PHE A 248 12.02 10.11 11.00
C PHE A 248 12.00 11.14 12.14
N ALA A 249 12.95 12.08 12.14
CA ALA A 249 12.99 13.19 13.09
C ALA A 249 12.37 14.48 12.52
N ALA A 250 12.12 14.52 11.21
CA ALA A 250 11.55 15.68 10.54
C ALA A 250 10.06 15.86 10.88
N GLN A 251 9.70 17.11 11.13
CA GLN A 251 8.34 17.52 11.44
C GLN A 251 7.93 18.72 10.58
N GLU A 252 6.65 18.74 10.20
CA GLU A 252 5.99 19.90 9.62
C GLU A 252 5.85 21.03 10.65
N ALA A 253 5.47 22.22 10.19
CA ALA A 253 5.33 23.40 11.06
C ALA A 253 4.30 23.23 12.19
N ASP A 254 3.33 22.33 12.02
CA ASP A 254 2.32 21.97 13.01
C ASP A 254 2.71 20.76 13.89
N GLY A 255 3.94 20.24 13.72
CA GLY A 255 4.48 19.11 14.47
C GLY A 255 4.12 17.74 13.89
N HIS A 256 3.44 17.67 12.74
CA HIS A 256 3.15 16.39 12.08
C HIS A 256 4.40 15.75 11.47
N GLU A 257 4.43 14.42 11.51
CA GLU A 257 5.54 13.61 10.99
C GLU A 257 5.63 13.71 9.46
N VAL A 258 6.83 13.98 8.91
CA VAL A 258 7.04 14.15 7.45
C VAL A 258 7.13 12.83 6.71
N HIS A 259 7.49 11.73 7.39
CA HIS A 259 7.68 10.42 6.75
C HIS A 259 6.38 9.72 6.31
N VAL A 260 5.22 10.35 6.54
CA VAL A 260 3.91 9.78 6.28
C VAL A 260 2.91 10.87 5.94
N ASP A 261 2.08 10.66 4.91
CA ASP A 261 0.87 11.45 4.70
C ASP A 261 -0.09 11.18 5.86
N ARG A 262 -0.06 12.05 6.87
CA ARG A 262 -0.85 11.91 8.09
C ARG A 262 -2.35 11.93 7.81
N VAL A 263 -2.80 12.72 6.84
CA VAL A 263 -4.22 12.83 6.49
C VAL A 263 -4.72 11.51 5.91
N LEU A 264 -4.01 10.96 4.92
CA LEU A 264 -4.35 9.66 4.35
C LEU A 264 -4.24 8.55 5.40
N ASN A 265 -3.20 8.56 6.24
CA ASN A 265 -2.99 7.55 7.27
C ASN A 265 -4.17 7.49 8.26
N VAL A 266 -4.64 8.63 8.77
CA VAL A 266 -5.77 8.71 9.70
C VAL A 266 -7.07 8.26 9.03
N ILE A 267 -7.34 8.73 7.81
CA ILE A 267 -8.55 8.35 7.06
C ILE A 267 -8.58 6.84 6.78
N ALA A 268 -7.47 6.29 6.31
CA ALA A 268 -7.37 4.88 5.95
C ALA A 268 -7.42 3.96 7.18
N SER A 269 -6.68 4.29 8.24
CA SER A 269 -6.69 3.50 9.48
C SER A 269 -8.04 3.55 10.18
N GLY A 270 -8.71 4.72 10.22
CA GLY A 270 -10.07 4.85 10.75
C GLY A 270 -11.08 3.96 9.99
N ALA A 271 -10.98 3.90 8.66
CA ALA A 271 -11.80 3.03 7.84
C ALA A 271 -11.56 1.53 8.12
N GLN A 272 -10.30 1.14 8.37
CA GLN A 272 -9.92 -0.25 8.70
C GLN A 272 -10.34 -0.64 10.13
N HIS A 273 -10.10 0.24 11.11
CA HIS A 273 -10.39 0.01 12.53
C HIS A 273 -11.88 -0.16 12.82
N LYS A 274 -12.75 0.53 12.08
CA LYS A 274 -14.21 0.47 12.26
C LYS A 274 -14.75 -0.96 12.36
N ARG A 275 -14.28 -1.88 11.51
CA ARG A 275 -14.72 -3.28 11.53
C ARG A 275 -14.30 -4.03 12.79
N PHE A 276 -13.10 -3.75 13.30
CA PHE A 276 -12.62 -4.34 14.53
C PHE A 276 -13.37 -3.77 15.74
N PHE A 277 -13.70 -2.48 15.72
CA PHE A 277 -14.53 -1.86 16.75
C PHE A 277 -15.92 -2.49 16.78
N GLU A 278 -16.60 -2.62 15.64
CA GLU A 278 -17.90 -3.29 15.55
C GLU A 278 -17.86 -4.72 16.09
N HIS A 279 -16.82 -5.50 15.75
CA HIS A 279 -16.67 -6.86 16.26
C HIS A 279 -16.42 -6.89 17.78
N MET A 280 -15.56 -6.00 18.28
CA MET A 280 -15.27 -5.88 19.70
C MET A 280 -16.52 -5.49 20.49
N CYS A 281 -17.29 -4.50 20.01
CA CYS A 281 -18.53 -4.04 20.63
C CYS A 281 -19.56 -5.17 20.68
N ASN A 282 -19.91 -5.74 19.52
CA ASN A 282 -20.94 -6.78 19.41
C ASN A 282 -20.53 -8.12 20.08
N GLY A 283 -19.24 -8.37 20.24
CA GLY A 283 -18.72 -9.64 20.74
C GLY A 283 -18.35 -9.62 22.22
N VAL A 284 -17.53 -8.65 22.63
CA VAL A 284 -16.96 -8.57 23.98
C VAL A 284 -17.79 -7.66 24.86
N PHE A 285 -18.13 -6.46 24.39
CA PHE A 285 -18.83 -5.47 25.23
C PHE A 285 -20.26 -5.90 25.56
N ASN A 286 -21.01 -6.45 24.61
CA ASN A 286 -22.35 -6.97 24.91
C ASN A 286 -22.31 -8.03 26.03
N ARG A 287 -21.29 -8.91 26.05
CA ARG A 287 -21.15 -9.89 27.14
C ARG A 287 -20.84 -9.28 28.50
N VAL A 288 -20.21 -8.12 28.51
CA VAL A 288 -19.82 -7.43 29.74
C VAL A 288 -20.97 -6.58 30.28
N PHE A 289 -21.70 -5.89 29.40
CA PHE A 289 -22.69 -4.89 29.79
C PHE A 289 -24.16 -5.34 29.64
N ASP A 290 -24.44 -6.35 28.82
CA ASP A 290 -25.80 -6.90 28.64
C ASP A 290 -25.99 -8.22 29.41
N ASP A 291 -24.96 -9.08 29.46
CA ASP A 291 -25.08 -10.43 30.03
C ASP A 291 -24.70 -10.53 31.53
N GLN A 292 -24.04 -9.52 32.12
CA GLN A 292 -23.65 -9.53 33.54
C GLN A 292 -24.63 -8.73 34.42
N PRO A 293 -24.86 -9.13 35.69
CA PRO A 293 -25.55 -8.31 36.67
C PRO A 293 -24.90 -6.93 36.80
N LEU A 294 -25.72 -5.88 36.92
CA LEU A 294 -25.24 -4.48 36.95
C LEU A 294 -24.16 -4.22 38.01
N GLU A 295 -24.25 -4.89 39.15
CA GLU A 295 -23.30 -4.80 40.28
C GLU A 295 -21.90 -5.35 39.97
N ASP A 296 -21.79 -6.22 38.97
CA ASP A 296 -20.52 -6.81 38.51
C ASP A 296 -19.95 -6.10 37.26
N GLN A 297 -20.69 -5.13 36.69
CA GLN A 297 -20.26 -4.41 35.49
C GLN A 297 -19.18 -3.36 35.80
N PRO A 298 -18.26 -3.09 34.87
CA PRO A 298 -17.29 -2.01 35.01
C PRO A 298 -17.97 -0.64 35.12
N ALA A 299 -17.59 0.15 36.14
CA ALA A 299 -18.09 1.53 36.29
C ALA A 299 -17.51 2.53 35.27
N ALA A 300 -16.43 2.17 34.58
CA ALA A 300 -15.78 3.02 33.58
C ALA A 300 -15.09 2.18 32.51
N VAL A 301 -15.06 2.71 31.29
CA VAL A 301 -14.23 2.22 30.17
C VAL A 301 -13.16 3.27 29.89
N ALA A 302 -11.90 2.83 29.87
CA ALA A 302 -10.76 3.70 29.64
C ALA A 302 -9.98 3.22 28.40
N ASP A 303 -9.89 4.06 27.37
CA ASP A 303 -9.23 3.77 26.09
C ASP A 303 -7.90 4.54 25.97
N MET A 304 -6.77 3.82 26.10
CA MET A 304 -5.44 4.44 26.13
C MET A 304 -4.92 4.62 24.70
N GLY A 305 -4.63 5.86 24.31
CA GLY A 305 -4.33 6.19 22.93
C GLY A 305 -5.60 6.33 22.08
N CYS A 306 -6.67 6.86 22.66
CA CYS A 306 -8.01 6.94 22.06
C CYS A 306 -8.13 7.74 20.76
N GLY A 307 -7.09 8.49 20.36
CA GLY A 307 -7.12 9.32 19.16
C GLY A 307 -8.30 10.30 19.19
N ASP A 308 -9.17 10.20 18.19
CA ASP A 308 -10.41 10.99 18.06
C ASP A 308 -11.59 10.47 18.89
N GLY A 309 -11.38 9.43 19.71
CA GLY A 309 -12.38 8.83 20.58
C GLY A 309 -13.40 7.94 19.86
N ARG A 310 -13.17 7.56 18.60
CA ARG A 310 -14.16 6.83 17.80
C ARG A 310 -14.59 5.50 18.39
N LEU A 311 -13.68 4.76 19.05
CA LEU A 311 -14.03 3.51 19.73
C LEU A 311 -15.04 3.76 20.85
N LEU A 312 -14.75 4.72 21.73
CA LEU A 312 -15.64 5.08 22.84
C LEU A 312 -17.01 5.57 22.37
N LEU A 313 -17.06 6.34 21.28
CA LEU A 313 -18.33 6.75 20.66
C LEU A 313 -19.11 5.55 20.09
N THR A 314 -18.42 4.50 19.62
CA THR A 314 -19.08 3.31 19.06
C THR A 314 -19.69 2.42 20.16
N LEU A 315 -19.22 2.56 21.40
CA LEU A 315 -19.75 1.83 22.56
C LEU A 315 -21.07 2.41 23.10
N TYR A 316 -21.43 3.63 22.73
CA TYR A 316 -22.61 4.36 23.20
C TYR A 316 -23.65 4.50 22.09
#